data_AF-A0A151EHE4-F1
#
_entry.id   AF-A0A151EHE4-F1
#
_cell.length_a   1.000
_cell.length_b   1.000
_cell.length_c   1.000
_cell.angle_alpha   90.00
_cell.angle_beta   90.00
_cell.angle_gamma   90.00
#
_symmetry.space_group_name_H-M   'P 1'
#
loop_
_entity.id
_entity.type
_entity.pdbx_description
1 polymer ?
#
loop_
_entity_poly.entity_id
_entity_poly.type
_entity_poly.pdbx_seq_one_letter_code
_entity_poly.pdbx_strand_id
1 'polypeptide(L)'
;MTFNLVGYQLAWAGMNEAGLVISTMNLGYATQNPLPDERPPLESGFWVQYQLDNCSTVEEVIASDSLVRIAHTVDHYLVCDRKGTCAAIEFIGGEMVCHTGETMPVQALTNHTYHESVRAWQESTLFPITNTSLLRFSIAANRVKGFKPDSSESVIDYAFDTLEQVSGEEMGRGTTFWSIVFDTENSLVYFRTKKNPQIRYINVTMLDFSCKTPAKMLNINEDLSGDITNELGAYSYTANRVHMTRFLEEWGINISPGSIRAICRHFDEFFCVKRNEYAEQDSERSEPSPSAEDTSDDTTMNLELAFLLVILATSCVGYFIYRTRNLGH
;
A
#
# COMPACT_ATOMS: atom_id res chain seq x y z
N MET A 1 0.92 10.11 3.24
CA MET A 1 1.92 10.05 2.16
C MET A 1 1.98 8.64 1.58
N THR A 2 1.94 8.49 0.26
CA THR A 2 1.90 7.18 -0.41
C THR A 2 2.95 7.03 -1.49
N PHE A 3 3.38 5.79 -1.71
CA PHE A 3 4.19 5.35 -2.82
C PHE A 3 3.26 4.69 -3.83
N ASN A 4 3.26 5.22 -5.05
CA ASN A 4 2.34 4.77 -6.09
C ASN A 4 3.15 4.16 -7.22
N LEU A 5 2.79 2.94 -7.60
CA LEU A 5 3.46 2.23 -8.68
C LEU A 5 2.89 2.60 -10.06
N VAL A 6 1.56 2.62 -10.15
CA VAL A 6 0.85 2.80 -11.41
C VAL A 6 0.61 4.28 -11.69
N GLY A 7 0.16 5.00 -10.68
CA GLY A 7 -0.26 6.39 -10.78
C GLY A 7 -0.99 6.83 -9.53
N TYR A 8 -1.36 8.10 -9.52
CA TYR A 8 -2.09 8.74 -8.43
C TYR A 8 -3.33 7.93 -8.00
N GLN A 9 -3.64 7.95 -6.69
CA GLN A 9 -4.72 7.20 -6.02
C GLN A 9 -4.55 5.67 -5.93
N LEU A 10 -3.58 5.08 -6.64
CA LEU A 10 -3.31 3.64 -6.58
C LEU A 10 -2.15 3.36 -5.62
N ALA A 11 -2.44 3.53 -4.32
CA ALA A 11 -1.47 3.40 -3.25
C ALA A 11 -0.95 1.96 -3.12
N TRP A 12 0.37 1.83 -3.06
CA TRP A 12 1.06 0.53 -2.89
C TRP A 12 1.60 0.35 -1.48
N ALA A 13 2.11 1.44 -0.92
CA ALA A 13 2.57 1.54 0.46
C ALA A 13 2.45 2.99 0.92
N GLY A 14 2.48 3.22 2.23
CA GLY A 14 2.46 4.58 2.73
C GLY A 14 2.43 4.68 4.24
N MET A 15 2.47 5.93 4.71
CA MET A 15 2.29 6.30 6.10
C MET A 15 1.37 7.53 6.18
N ASN A 16 0.43 7.54 7.13
CA ASN A 16 -0.42 8.70 7.39
C ASN A 16 0.09 9.58 8.54
N GLU A 17 -0.60 10.69 8.81
CA GLU A 17 -0.22 11.66 9.86
C GLU A 17 -0.34 11.10 11.29
N ALA A 18 -1.06 10.00 11.48
CA ALA A 18 -1.15 9.30 12.77
C ALA A 18 -0.01 8.30 13.00
N GLY A 19 0.80 8.00 11.97
CA GLY A 19 1.86 7.00 12.03
C GLY A 19 1.40 5.58 11.72
N LEU A 20 0.20 5.40 11.13
CA LEU A 20 -0.21 4.13 10.54
C LEU A 20 0.55 3.92 9.23
N VAL A 21 1.16 2.75 9.09
CA VAL A 21 1.92 2.30 7.93
C VAL A 21 1.24 1.08 7.34
N ILE A 22 1.20 1.02 6.01
CA ILE A 22 0.76 -0.16 5.28
C ILE A 22 1.68 -0.39 4.08
N SER A 23 1.99 -1.65 3.81
CA SER A 23 2.69 -2.09 2.60
C SER A 23 2.11 -3.40 2.10
N THR A 24 2.06 -3.56 0.78
CA THR A 24 1.50 -4.73 0.11
C THR A 24 2.58 -5.65 -0.48
N MET A 25 2.29 -6.95 -0.59
CA MET A 25 3.18 -7.96 -1.20
C MET A 25 2.34 -9.02 -1.93
N ASN A 26 2.81 -9.52 -3.07
CA ASN A 26 2.09 -10.54 -3.83
C ASN A 26 1.90 -11.87 -3.06
N LEU A 27 0.68 -12.37 -3.05
CA LEU A 27 0.26 -13.68 -2.53
C LEU A 27 -0.70 -14.39 -3.53
N GLY A 28 -0.59 -14.10 -4.83
CA GLY A 28 -1.64 -14.46 -5.79
C GLY A 28 -1.93 -15.96 -5.93
N TYR A 29 -1.00 -16.83 -5.51
CA TYR A 29 -1.22 -18.28 -5.52
C TYR A 29 -2.17 -18.77 -4.41
N ALA A 30 -2.33 -18.01 -3.32
CA ALA A 30 -3.17 -18.37 -2.18
C ALA A 30 -4.35 -17.42 -1.96
N THR A 31 -4.27 -16.19 -2.48
CA THR A 31 -5.31 -15.17 -2.29
C THR A 31 -6.65 -15.61 -2.89
N GLN A 32 -7.69 -15.56 -2.06
CA GLN A 32 -9.08 -15.83 -2.41
C GLN A 32 -9.93 -14.69 -1.84
N ASN A 33 -10.36 -13.77 -2.72
CA ASN A 33 -11.09 -12.57 -2.33
C ASN A 33 -12.48 -12.91 -1.76
N PRO A 34 -12.99 -12.12 -0.80
CA PRO A 34 -14.37 -12.26 -0.34
C PRO A 34 -15.39 -12.06 -1.45
N LEU A 35 -16.45 -12.88 -1.43
CA LEU A 35 -17.55 -12.79 -2.38
C LEU A 35 -18.26 -11.44 -2.26
N PRO A 36 -18.89 -10.93 -3.34
CA PRO A 36 -19.71 -9.74 -3.28
C PRO A 36 -20.81 -9.83 -2.20
N ASP A 37 -20.92 -8.76 -1.41
CA ASP A 37 -21.93 -8.53 -0.39
C ASP A 37 -22.27 -7.02 -0.32
N GLU A 38 -23.05 -6.61 0.69
CA GLU A 38 -23.54 -5.23 0.86
C GLU A 38 -22.42 -4.20 1.11
N ARG A 39 -21.20 -4.63 1.45
CA ARG A 39 -20.08 -3.71 1.69
C ARG A 39 -19.57 -3.16 0.37
N PRO A 40 -19.33 -1.84 0.25
CA PRO A 40 -18.71 -1.25 -0.94
C PRO A 40 -17.38 -1.95 -1.30
N PRO A 41 -17.20 -2.40 -2.55
CA PRO A 41 -15.95 -3.00 -2.99
C PRO A 41 -14.87 -1.95 -3.21
N LEU A 42 -13.68 -2.18 -2.67
CA LEU A 42 -12.48 -1.38 -2.94
C LEU A 42 -11.41 -2.24 -3.60
N GLU A 43 -10.97 -1.83 -4.79
CA GLU A 43 -9.77 -2.38 -5.44
C GLU A 43 -8.54 -2.20 -4.53
N SER A 44 -7.56 -3.10 -4.64
CA SER A 44 -6.36 -3.15 -3.79
C SER A 44 -5.75 -1.78 -3.46
N GLY A 45 -5.46 -0.95 -4.47
CA GLY A 45 -4.85 0.37 -4.26
C GLY A 45 -5.75 1.37 -3.54
N PHE A 46 -7.07 1.32 -3.79
CA PHE A 46 -8.05 2.15 -3.08
C PHE A 46 -8.30 1.65 -1.67
N TRP A 47 -8.26 0.35 -1.44
CA TRP A 47 -8.34 -0.22 -0.11
C TRP A 47 -7.16 0.27 0.75
N VAL A 48 -5.93 0.22 0.23
CA VAL A 48 -4.74 0.77 0.90
C VAL A 48 -4.92 2.26 1.22
N GLN A 49 -5.40 3.05 0.25
CA GLN A 49 -5.62 4.48 0.43
C GLN A 49 -6.73 4.76 1.47
N TYR A 50 -7.81 3.99 1.45
CA TYR A 50 -8.90 4.07 2.42
C TYR A 50 -8.40 3.82 3.83
N GLN A 51 -7.55 2.79 4.04
CA GLN A 51 -6.97 2.54 5.36
C GLN A 51 -6.12 3.71 5.85
N LEU A 52 -5.26 4.26 5.00
CA LEU A 52 -4.42 5.40 5.35
C LEU A 52 -5.22 6.69 5.62
N ASP A 53 -6.37 6.85 4.98
CA ASP A 53 -7.22 8.03 5.13
C ASP A 53 -8.12 7.97 6.37
N ASN A 54 -8.53 6.77 6.80
CA ASN A 54 -9.57 6.59 7.81
C ASN A 54 -9.11 6.01 9.13
N CYS A 55 -7.95 5.34 9.16
CA CYS A 55 -7.49 4.59 10.33
C CYS A 55 -6.23 5.22 10.92
N SER A 56 -6.12 5.22 12.24
CA SER A 56 -4.91 5.61 13.00
C SER A 56 -4.21 4.42 13.64
N THR A 57 -4.90 3.29 13.76
CA THR A 57 -4.44 2.08 14.47
C THR A 57 -4.68 0.82 13.65
N VAL A 58 -3.94 -0.25 13.96
CA VAL A 58 -4.15 -1.57 13.33
C VAL A 58 -5.56 -2.10 13.63
N GLU A 59 -6.08 -1.88 14.83
CA GLU A 59 -7.41 -2.32 15.22
C GLU A 59 -8.51 -1.66 14.39
N GLU A 60 -8.37 -0.37 14.06
CA GLU A 60 -9.31 0.32 13.15
C GLU A 60 -9.26 -0.24 11.73
N VAL A 61 -8.07 -0.60 11.22
CA VAL A 61 -7.94 -1.25 9.92
C VAL A 61 -8.68 -2.58 9.89
N ILE A 62 -8.51 -3.42 10.92
CA ILE A 62 -9.22 -4.70 11.02
C ILE A 62 -10.73 -4.47 11.14
N ALA A 63 -11.16 -3.51 11.96
CA ALA A 63 -12.58 -3.19 12.13
C ALA A 63 -13.23 -2.66 10.83
N SER A 64 -12.44 -2.06 9.93
CA SER A 64 -12.93 -1.50 8.66
C SER A 64 -13.48 -2.56 7.70
N ASP A 65 -13.14 -3.83 7.87
CA ASP A 65 -13.71 -4.92 7.06
C ASP A 65 -15.23 -5.06 7.25
N SER A 66 -15.78 -4.60 8.37
CA SER A 66 -17.23 -4.50 8.52
C SER A 66 -17.89 -3.38 7.69
N LEU A 67 -17.09 -2.45 7.17
CA LEU A 67 -17.55 -1.24 6.47
C LEU A 67 -17.31 -1.33 4.96
N VAL A 68 -16.15 -1.81 4.54
CA VAL A 68 -15.74 -1.91 3.13
C VAL A 68 -15.15 -3.29 2.88
N ARG A 69 -15.29 -3.80 1.66
CA ARG A 69 -14.76 -5.11 1.27
C ARG A 69 -13.65 -4.93 0.26
N ILE A 70 -12.52 -5.61 0.46
CA ILE A 70 -11.50 -5.65 -0.59
C ILE A 70 -12.01 -6.42 -1.81
N ALA A 71 -11.68 -5.94 -2.99
CA ALA A 71 -12.00 -6.59 -4.24
C ALA A 71 -10.73 -6.78 -5.08
N HIS A 72 -10.70 -7.90 -5.80
CA HIS A 72 -9.72 -8.26 -6.82
C HIS A 72 -8.25 -8.13 -6.40
N THR A 73 -7.91 -8.21 -5.11
CA THR A 73 -6.49 -8.22 -4.73
C THR A 73 -5.85 -9.58 -5.05
N VAL A 74 -4.54 -9.58 -5.32
CA VAL A 74 -3.69 -10.78 -5.25
C VAL A 74 -2.64 -10.65 -4.17
N ASP A 75 -2.72 -9.60 -3.37
CA ASP A 75 -1.71 -9.30 -2.37
C ASP A 75 -2.20 -9.66 -0.96
N HIS A 76 -1.26 -9.64 -0.04
CA HIS A 76 -1.51 -9.51 1.40
C HIS A 76 -0.73 -8.30 1.94
N TYR A 77 -1.07 -7.88 3.16
CA TYR A 77 -0.66 -6.57 3.66
C TYR A 77 0.01 -6.69 5.02
N LEU A 78 1.13 -6.00 5.18
CA LEU A 78 1.73 -5.74 6.49
C LEU A 78 1.31 -4.33 6.92
N VAL A 79 0.64 -4.24 8.05
CA VAL A 79 0.17 -2.99 8.64
C VAL A 79 0.82 -2.83 10.00
N CYS A 80 1.35 -1.66 10.32
CA CYS A 80 1.85 -1.33 11.64
C CYS A 80 1.43 0.08 12.04
N ASP A 81 1.23 0.33 13.33
CA ASP A 81 0.92 1.67 13.84
C ASP A 81 2.03 2.25 14.72
N ARG A 82 1.82 3.49 15.16
CA ARG A 82 2.76 4.24 15.99
C ARG A 82 3.05 3.61 17.36
N LYS A 83 2.18 2.71 17.84
CA LYS A 83 2.39 2.00 19.11
C LYS A 83 3.25 0.74 18.93
N GLY A 84 3.61 0.40 17.70
CA GLY A 84 4.31 -0.83 17.37
C GLY A 84 3.39 -2.05 17.25
N THR A 85 2.07 -1.88 17.30
CA THR A 85 1.15 -2.97 16.94
C THR A 85 1.29 -3.22 15.44
N CYS A 86 1.35 -4.49 15.04
CA CYS A 86 1.36 -4.87 13.64
C CYS A 86 0.35 -5.99 13.36
N ALA A 87 -0.13 -6.05 12.12
CA ALA A 87 -0.91 -7.13 11.57
C ALA A 87 -0.37 -7.58 10.22
N ALA A 88 -0.36 -8.90 9.98
CA ALA A 88 -0.41 -9.45 8.63
C ALA A 88 -1.88 -9.71 8.26
N ILE A 89 -2.35 -9.10 7.17
CA ILE A 89 -3.74 -9.21 6.68
C ILE A 89 -3.72 -9.94 5.35
N GLU A 90 -4.37 -11.10 5.30
CA GLU A 90 -4.43 -12.01 4.15
C GLU A 90 -5.89 -12.27 3.76
N PHE A 91 -6.16 -12.58 2.50
CA PHE A 91 -7.50 -12.96 2.06
C PHE A 91 -7.48 -14.41 1.61
N ILE A 92 -7.92 -15.32 2.49
CA ILE A 92 -7.78 -16.77 2.33
C ILE A 92 -9.15 -17.40 2.56
N GLY A 93 -9.56 -18.32 1.69
CA GLY A 93 -10.89 -18.96 1.80
C GLY A 93 -12.07 -18.01 1.58
N GLY A 94 -11.85 -16.83 0.97
CA GLY A 94 -12.90 -15.82 0.82
C GLY A 94 -13.12 -14.95 2.06
N GLU A 95 -12.22 -14.99 3.04
CA GLU A 95 -12.32 -14.22 4.29
C GLU A 95 -11.06 -13.38 4.52
N MET A 96 -11.21 -12.26 5.25
CA MET A 96 -10.07 -11.51 5.76
C MET A 96 -9.49 -12.21 7.00
N VAL A 97 -8.28 -12.74 6.87
CA VAL A 97 -7.54 -13.41 7.93
C VAL A 97 -6.46 -12.47 8.46
N CYS A 98 -6.49 -12.17 9.75
CA CYS A 98 -5.53 -11.29 10.40
C CYS A 98 -4.68 -12.04 11.42
N HIS A 99 -3.36 -11.85 11.34
CA HIS A 99 -2.41 -12.33 12.36
C HIS A 99 -1.91 -11.13 13.16
N THR A 100 -2.11 -11.15 14.48
CA THR A 100 -1.75 -10.08 15.42
C THR A 100 -1.35 -10.66 16.78
N GLY A 101 -0.57 -9.94 17.59
CA GLY A 101 -0.27 -10.37 18.96
C GLY A 101 0.36 -11.77 18.99
N GLU A 102 -0.26 -12.70 19.72
CA GLU A 102 0.25 -14.09 19.85
C GLU A 102 0.26 -14.87 18.53
N THR A 103 -0.67 -14.57 17.59
CA THR A 103 -0.68 -15.21 16.28
C THR A 103 0.34 -14.60 15.32
N MET A 104 0.99 -13.49 15.71
CA MET A 104 2.05 -12.83 14.95
C MET A 104 3.37 -12.79 15.76
N PRO A 105 4.04 -13.94 15.97
CA PRO A 105 5.22 -14.02 16.83
C PRO A 105 6.41 -13.19 16.35
N VAL A 106 6.41 -12.75 15.09
CA VAL A 106 7.42 -11.86 14.52
C VAL A 106 6.81 -10.92 13.47
N GLN A 107 7.19 -9.65 13.52
CA GLN A 107 6.70 -8.59 12.63
C GLN A 107 7.46 -8.58 11.30
N ALA A 108 7.28 -9.64 10.52
CA ALA A 108 7.81 -9.76 9.16
C ALA A 108 6.73 -10.32 8.24
N LEU A 109 6.80 -10.02 6.95
CA LEU A 109 5.94 -10.61 5.92
C LEU A 109 6.75 -10.75 4.63
N THR A 110 6.50 -11.81 3.86
CA THR A 110 7.05 -12.03 2.51
C THR A 110 5.97 -12.66 1.63
N ASN A 111 6.24 -12.91 0.35
CA ASN A 111 5.31 -13.48 -0.65
C ASN A 111 4.88 -14.95 -0.41
N HIS A 112 4.56 -15.32 0.82
CA HIS A 112 4.01 -16.60 1.22
C HIS A 112 3.06 -16.39 2.40
N THR A 113 2.06 -17.26 2.60
CA THR A 113 1.13 -17.11 3.72
C THR A 113 1.87 -16.95 5.04
N TYR A 114 1.39 -16.08 5.93
CA TYR A 114 2.07 -15.79 7.19
C TYR A 114 2.23 -17.06 8.05
N HIS A 115 1.19 -17.90 8.08
CA HIS A 115 1.21 -19.19 8.79
C HIS A 115 2.36 -20.10 8.33
N GLU A 116 2.49 -20.34 7.02
CA GLU A 116 3.57 -21.18 6.49
C GLU A 116 4.94 -20.52 6.66
N SER A 117 5.00 -19.20 6.61
CA SER A 117 6.24 -18.44 6.84
C SER A 117 6.77 -18.61 8.26
N VAL A 118 5.90 -18.46 9.27
CA VAL A 118 6.25 -18.70 10.67
C VAL A 118 6.63 -20.16 10.90
N ARG A 119 5.87 -21.11 10.33
CA ARG A 119 6.17 -22.54 10.45
C ARG A 119 7.55 -22.87 9.89
N ALA A 120 7.85 -22.43 8.67
CA ALA A 120 9.14 -22.69 8.03
C ALA A 120 10.31 -22.07 8.82
N TRP A 121 10.11 -20.87 9.38
CA TRP A 121 11.10 -20.22 10.24
C TRP A 121 11.35 -20.99 11.54
N GLN A 122 10.31 -21.49 12.21
CA GLN A 122 10.44 -22.26 13.45
C GLN A 122 11.08 -23.63 13.22
N GLU A 123 10.78 -24.27 12.10
CA GLU A 123 11.29 -25.60 11.73
C GLU A 123 12.65 -25.54 10.98
N SER A 124 13.24 -24.35 10.81
CA SER A 124 14.42 -24.14 9.93
C SER A 124 15.68 -24.91 10.35
N THR A 125 15.76 -25.35 11.61
CA THR A 125 16.85 -26.17 12.13
C THR A 125 16.68 -27.66 11.82
N LEU A 126 15.45 -28.07 11.53
CA LEU A 126 15.07 -29.45 11.21
C LEU A 126 15.04 -29.68 9.70
N PHE A 127 14.60 -28.68 8.93
CA PHE A 127 14.44 -28.77 7.49
C PHE A 127 15.06 -27.57 6.77
N PRO A 128 15.82 -27.78 5.68
CA PRO A 128 16.36 -26.68 4.89
C PRO A 128 15.23 -25.94 4.15
N ILE A 129 15.27 -24.61 4.19
CA ILE A 129 14.30 -23.77 3.49
C ILE A 129 14.76 -23.58 2.04
N THR A 130 13.99 -24.11 1.10
CA THR A 130 14.30 -24.04 -0.35
C THR A 130 13.46 -22.99 -1.09
N ASN A 131 12.29 -22.62 -0.55
CA ASN A 131 11.48 -21.54 -1.10
C ASN A 131 12.12 -20.19 -0.74
N THR A 132 12.42 -19.38 -1.76
CA THR A 132 13.11 -18.09 -1.58
C THR A 132 12.32 -17.10 -0.73
N SER A 133 10.98 -17.12 -0.81
CA SER A 133 10.15 -16.24 0.02
C SER A 133 10.19 -16.62 1.50
N LEU A 134 10.13 -17.92 1.81
CA LEU A 134 10.26 -18.45 3.17
C LEU A 134 11.67 -18.20 3.74
N LEU A 135 12.70 -18.27 2.88
CA LEU A 135 14.08 -17.96 3.27
C LEU A 135 14.24 -16.47 3.62
N ARG A 136 13.71 -15.56 2.77
CA ARG A 136 13.67 -14.12 3.07
C ARG A 136 12.93 -13.83 4.36
N PHE A 137 11.80 -14.50 4.61
CA PHE A 137 11.06 -14.33 5.86
C PHE A 137 11.93 -14.74 7.06
N SER A 138 12.61 -15.88 6.97
CA SER A 138 13.45 -16.38 8.06
C SER A 138 14.62 -15.45 8.37
N ILE A 139 15.26 -14.87 7.35
CA ILE A 139 16.32 -13.87 7.52
C ILE A 139 15.75 -12.62 8.19
N ALA A 140 14.66 -12.06 7.66
CA ALA A 140 14.02 -10.88 8.24
C ALA A 140 13.57 -11.11 9.69
N ALA A 141 12.93 -12.26 9.96
CA ALA A 141 12.47 -12.64 11.29
C ALA A 141 13.63 -12.76 12.29
N ASN A 142 14.75 -13.39 11.89
CA ASN A 142 15.94 -13.49 12.73
C ASN A 142 16.55 -12.11 13.01
N ARG A 143 16.54 -11.19 12.03
CA ARG A 143 17.00 -9.82 12.25
C ARG A 143 16.09 -9.05 13.19
N VAL A 144 14.78 -9.10 12.99
CA VAL A 144 13.80 -8.49 13.92
C VAL A 144 13.98 -9.01 15.35
N LYS A 145 14.11 -10.33 15.54
CA LYS A 145 14.34 -10.92 16.87
C LYS A 145 15.73 -10.63 17.45
N GLY A 146 16.73 -10.46 16.60
CA GLY A 146 18.11 -10.20 16.99
C GLY A 146 18.44 -8.71 17.22
N PHE A 147 17.52 -7.81 16.87
CA PHE A 147 17.72 -6.38 17.04
C PHE A 147 17.86 -6.00 18.53
N LYS A 148 18.82 -5.12 18.81
CA LYS A 148 19.12 -4.63 20.17
C LYS A 148 19.03 -3.10 20.17
N PRO A 149 18.00 -2.50 20.81
CA PRO A 149 17.78 -1.06 20.77
C PRO A 149 18.94 -0.22 21.35
N ASP A 150 19.67 -0.75 22.34
CA ASP A 150 20.77 -0.05 23.03
C ASP A 150 22.12 -0.15 22.30
N SER A 151 22.14 -0.61 21.05
CA SER A 151 23.38 -0.65 20.26
C SER A 151 23.80 0.75 19.82
N SER A 152 25.08 0.94 19.48
CA SER A 152 25.57 2.19 18.89
C SER A 152 25.22 2.33 17.39
N GLU A 153 24.52 1.34 16.82
CA GLU A 153 24.15 1.30 15.40
C GLU A 153 22.88 2.11 15.17
N SER A 154 22.82 2.84 14.05
CA SER A 154 21.60 3.53 13.64
C SER A 154 20.51 2.50 13.33
N VAL A 155 19.33 2.67 13.95
CA VAL A 155 18.15 1.80 13.70
C VAL A 155 17.74 1.83 12.23
N ILE A 156 17.91 2.99 11.58
CA ILE A 156 17.61 3.18 10.16
C ILE A 156 18.59 2.40 9.28
N ASP A 157 19.88 2.43 9.62
CA ASP A 157 20.90 1.67 8.88
C ASP A 157 20.66 0.16 9.07
N TYR A 158 20.38 -0.29 10.30
CA TYR A 158 20.02 -1.68 10.58
C TYR A 158 18.80 -2.15 9.76
N ALA A 159 17.80 -1.28 9.59
CA ALA A 159 16.61 -1.57 8.79
C ALA A 159 16.96 -1.70 7.30
N PHE A 160 17.75 -0.78 6.74
CA PHE A 160 18.19 -0.88 5.34
C PHE A 160 19.09 -2.09 5.09
N ASP A 161 20.01 -2.41 6.01
CA ASP A 161 20.86 -3.59 5.94
C ASP A 161 20.04 -4.89 6.01
N THR A 162 18.95 -4.88 6.79
CA THR A 162 18.00 -5.99 6.83
C THR A 162 17.29 -6.15 5.49
N LEU A 163 16.81 -5.05 4.91
CA LEU A 163 16.16 -5.06 3.59
C LEU A 163 17.13 -5.49 2.48
N GLU A 164 18.40 -5.11 2.57
CA GLU A 164 19.44 -5.49 1.61
C GLU A 164 19.68 -7.01 1.60
N GLN A 165 19.75 -7.64 2.78
CA GLN A 165 19.93 -9.08 2.92
C GLN A 165 18.78 -9.93 2.34
N VAL A 166 17.59 -9.34 2.21
CA VAL A 166 16.42 -10.01 1.62
C VAL A 166 16.07 -9.50 0.23
N SER A 167 16.97 -8.72 -0.38
CA SER A 167 16.80 -8.10 -1.69
C SER A 167 17.53 -8.84 -2.81
N GLY A 168 17.20 -8.48 -4.05
CA GLY A 168 17.97 -8.90 -5.23
C GLY A 168 17.53 -10.23 -5.85
N GLU A 169 18.10 -10.50 -7.02
CA GLU A 169 17.75 -11.65 -7.87
C GLU A 169 18.17 -12.99 -7.25
N GLU A 170 19.19 -12.99 -6.38
CA GLU A 170 19.59 -14.19 -5.64
C GLU A 170 18.53 -14.60 -4.60
N MET A 171 17.73 -13.64 -4.13
CA MET A 171 16.73 -13.83 -3.08
C MET A 171 15.29 -13.89 -3.61
N GLY A 172 15.08 -13.75 -4.92
CA GLY A 172 13.74 -13.66 -5.50
C GLY A 172 13.71 -13.83 -7.02
N ARG A 173 12.51 -13.76 -7.61
CA ARG A 173 12.33 -13.90 -9.08
C ARG A 173 12.67 -12.63 -9.87
N GLY A 174 13.22 -11.58 -9.24
CA GLY A 174 13.49 -10.30 -9.89
C GLY A 174 14.29 -9.34 -9.03
N THR A 175 14.70 -8.22 -9.61
CA THR A 175 15.46 -7.19 -8.88
C THR A 175 14.56 -6.41 -7.92
N THR A 176 15.08 -6.07 -6.74
CA THR A 176 14.50 -5.05 -5.86
C THR A 176 14.76 -3.66 -6.46
N PHE A 177 13.70 -2.91 -6.74
CA PHE A 177 13.81 -1.58 -7.36
C PHE A 177 13.81 -0.43 -6.36
N TRP A 178 13.31 -0.66 -5.15
CA TRP A 178 13.33 0.32 -4.07
C TRP A 178 13.28 -0.38 -2.71
N SER A 179 13.72 0.36 -1.70
CA SER A 179 13.60 -0.02 -0.29
C SER A 179 13.09 1.18 0.48
N ILE A 180 12.16 0.96 1.40
CA ILE A 180 11.49 2.00 2.16
C ILE A 180 11.55 1.60 3.64
N VAL A 181 11.89 2.55 4.49
CA VAL A 181 11.88 2.40 5.95
C VAL A 181 10.98 3.50 6.51
N PHE A 182 9.93 3.07 7.22
CA PHE A 182 9.02 3.97 7.92
C PHE A 182 9.43 4.05 9.39
N ASP A 183 9.87 5.23 9.83
CA ASP A 183 10.08 5.54 11.24
C ASP A 183 8.77 6.12 11.80
N THR A 184 7.95 5.25 12.39
CA THR A 184 6.63 5.61 12.92
C THR A 184 6.72 6.46 14.18
N GLU A 185 7.80 6.35 14.95
CA GLU A 185 8.02 7.12 16.16
C GLU A 185 8.27 8.60 15.83
N ASN A 186 9.20 8.86 14.90
CA ASN A 186 9.58 10.20 14.46
C ASN A 186 8.79 10.71 13.26
N SER A 187 7.91 9.88 12.69
CA SER A 187 7.12 10.22 11.49
C SER A 187 8.00 10.63 10.30
N LEU A 188 9.09 9.88 10.11
CA LEU A 188 10.00 10.03 8.99
C LEU A 188 9.85 8.85 8.03
N VAL A 189 9.96 9.09 6.73
CA VAL A 189 9.98 8.01 5.74
C VAL A 189 11.24 8.10 4.93
N TYR A 190 12.08 7.09 5.07
CA TYR A 190 13.33 6.93 4.35
C TYR A 190 13.13 6.02 3.16
N PHE A 191 13.82 6.28 2.06
CA PHE A 191 13.80 5.39 0.92
C PHE A 191 15.04 5.54 0.04
N ARG A 192 15.33 4.49 -0.72
CA ARG A 192 16.32 4.46 -1.80
C ARG A 192 15.76 3.68 -2.98
N THR A 193 16.27 3.93 -4.19
CA THR A 193 15.87 3.18 -5.40
C THR A 193 17.09 2.60 -6.09
N LYS A 194 16.86 1.62 -6.97
CA LYS A 194 17.90 1.06 -7.83
C LYS A 194 18.53 2.14 -8.72
N LYS A 195 17.76 3.15 -9.14
CA LYS A 195 18.26 4.26 -9.97
C LYS A 195 18.96 5.35 -9.16
N ASN A 196 18.48 5.64 -7.95
CA ASN A 196 19.12 6.57 -7.02
C ASN A 196 19.35 5.87 -5.66
N PRO A 197 20.56 5.33 -5.42
CA PRO A 197 20.89 4.58 -4.22
C PRO A 197 21.14 5.45 -2.98
N GLN A 198 21.23 6.78 -3.13
CA GLN A 198 21.32 7.69 -1.98
C GLN A 198 20.05 7.54 -1.13
N ILE A 199 20.17 7.65 0.19
CA ILE A 199 19.01 7.69 1.08
C ILE A 199 18.38 9.09 1.00
N ARG A 200 17.07 9.11 0.77
CA ARG A 200 16.22 10.30 0.85
C ARG A 200 15.21 10.08 1.96
N TYR A 201 14.80 11.16 2.63
CA TYR A 201 13.71 11.07 3.59
C TYR A 201 12.78 12.28 3.57
N ILE A 202 11.54 12.05 4.01
CA ILE A 202 10.50 13.07 4.16
C ILE A 202 10.03 13.05 5.61
N ASN A 203 9.98 14.24 6.21
CA ASN A 203 9.31 14.45 7.49
C ASN A 203 7.83 14.67 7.29
N VAL A 204 7.03 13.67 7.67
CA VAL A 204 5.58 13.68 7.47
C VAL A 204 4.92 14.79 8.31
N THR A 205 5.44 15.09 9.50
CA THR A 205 4.87 16.15 10.37
C THR A 205 4.98 17.56 9.80
N MET A 206 5.87 17.77 8.81
CA MET A 206 6.06 19.07 8.15
C MET A 206 5.17 19.25 6.91
N LEU A 207 4.44 18.22 6.50
CA LEU A 207 3.51 18.30 5.36
C LEU A 207 2.16 18.87 5.81
N ASP A 208 1.50 19.61 4.93
CA ASP A 208 0.13 20.11 5.15
C ASP A 208 -0.89 19.07 4.66
N PHE A 209 -1.63 18.47 5.60
CA PHE A 209 -2.71 17.52 5.34
C PHE A 209 -4.10 18.17 5.25
N SER A 210 -4.17 19.49 5.33
CA SER A 210 -5.45 20.19 5.23
C SER A 210 -5.99 20.16 3.81
N CYS A 211 -7.32 20.16 3.67
CA CYS A 211 -8.00 20.27 2.37
C CYS A 211 -7.78 21.61 1.65
N LYS A 212 -6.99 22.52 2.23
CA LYS A 212 -6.71 23.85 1.67
C LYS A 212 -5.54 23.85 0.70
N THR A 213 -4.69 22.83 0.76
CA THR A 213 -3.51 22.72 -0.11
C THR A 213 -3.75 21.70 -1.22
N PRO A 214 -3.22 21.95 -2.43
CA PRO A 214 -3.25 20.95 -3.49
C PRO A 214 -2.41 19.73 -3.11
N ALA A 215 -2.72 18.60 -3.75
CA ALA A 215 -1.88 17.42 -3.73
C ALA A 215 -0.44 17.75 -4.15
N LYS A 216 0.53 17.03 -3.59
CA LYS A 216 1.94 17.17 -3.95
C LYS A 216 2.48 15.87 -4.56
N MET A 217 3.50 15.95 -5.40
CA MET A 217 4.14 14.80 -6.02
C MET A 217 5.64 14.98 -6.20
N LEU A 218 6.33 13.86 -6.35
CA LEU A 218 7.75 13.81 -6.68
C LEU A 218 8.03 12.52 -7.48
N ASN A 219 8.97 12.56 -8.41
CA ASN A 219 9.47 11.31 -8.99
C ASN A 219 10.43 10.62 -8.00
N ILE A 220 10.21 9.35 -7.69
CA ILE A 220 11.02 8.63 -6.69
C ILE A 220 12.51 8.50 -7.08
N ASN A 221 12.79 8.68 -8.37
CA ASN A 221 14.12 8.56 -8.96
C ASN A 221 14.79 9.92 -9.21
N GLU A 222 14.23 11.04 -8.72
CA GLU A 222 14.94 12.32 -8.76
C GLU A 222 16.32 12.20 -8.12
N ASP A 223 17.30 12.92 -8.67
CA ASP A 223 18.70 12.94 -8.20
C ASP A 223 18.85 13.82 -6.94
N LEU A 224 18.19 13.39 -5.86
CA LEU A 224 18.17 14.04 -4.56
C LEU A 224 18.77 13.12 -3.47
N SER A 225 19.15 13.70 -2.35
CA SER A 225 19.67 12.98 -1.17
C SER A 225 19.34 13.72 0.13
N GLY A 226 19.31 13.01 1.25
CA GLY A 226 19.02 13.60 2.56
C GLY A 226 17.55 14.00 2.74
N ASP A 227 17.32 15.11 3.45
CA ASP A 227 15.98 15.66 3.67
C ASP A 227 15.44 16.27 2.37
N ILE A 228 14.34 15.72 1.86
CA ILE A 228 13.68 16.19 0.65
C ILE A 228 12.26 16.69 0.95
N THR A 229 11.93 16.98 2.21
CA THR A 229 10.58 17.37 2.65
C THR A 229 10.03 18.58 1.89
N ASN A 230 10.90 19.52 1.49
CA ASN A 230 10.52 20.72 0.75
C ASN A 230 10.59 20.56 -0.78
N GLU A 231 10.98 19.39 -1.27
CA GLU A 231 11.16 19.13 -2.71
C GLU A 231 9.89 18.57 -3.38
N LEU A 232 8.84 18.27 -2.62
CA LEU A 232 7.57 17.82 -3.19
C LEU A 232 6.88 18.98 -3.94
N GLY A 233 6.80 18.85 -5.27
CA GLY A 233 6.12 19.80 -6.15
C GLY A 233 4.61 19.63 -6.15
N ALA A 234 3.87 20.55 -6.76
CA ALA A 234 2.43 20.39 -6.96
C ALA A 234 2.12 19.17 -7.84
N TYR A 235 1.03 18.46 -7.54
CA TYR A 235 0.52 17.40 -8.40
C TYR A 235 0.32 17.90 -9.83
N SER A 236 0.72 17.07 -10.79
CA SER A 236 0.59 17.32 -12.22
C SER A 236 -0.16 16.17 -12.88
N TYR A 237 -1.39 16.43 -13.33
CA TYR A 237 -2.19 15.52 -14.15
C TYR A 237 -1.38 14.98 -15.34
N THR A 238 -0.62 15.84 -16.02
CA THR A 238 0.21 15.45 -17.15
C THR A 238 1.31 14.48 -16.75
N ALA A 239 2.03 14.75 -15.66
CA ALA A 239 3.08 13.87 -15.17
C ALA A 239 2.52 12.51 -14.73
N ASN A 240 1.39 12.52 -14.01
CA ASN A 240 0.69 11.30 -13.60
C ASN A 240 0.25 10.46 -14.81
N ARG A 241 -0.39 11.08 -15.80
CA ARG A 241 -0.83 10.38 -17.02
C ARG A 241 0.33 9.77 -17.78
N VAL A 242 1.44 10.52 -17.94
CA VAL A 242 2.65 10.00 -18.61
C VAL A 242 3.23 8.81 -17.84
N HIS A 243 3.29 8.90 -16.51
CA HIS A 243 3.75 7.80 -15.67
C HIS A 243 2.87 6.56 -15.80
N MET A 244 1.55 6.73 -15.73
CA MET A 244 0.58 5.63 -15.88
C MET A 244 0.68 5.00 -17.28
N THR A 245 0.73 5.80 -18.34
CA THR A 245 0.92 5.27 -19.70
C THR A 245 2.20 4.44 -19.80
N ARG A 246 3.34 4.95 -19.31
CA ARG A 246 4.60 4.21 -19.34
C ARG A 246 4.53 2.91 -18.54
N PHE A 247 3.93 2.94 -17.34
CA PHE A 247 3.73 1.73 -16.54
C PHE A 247 2.93 0.69 -17.33
N LEU A 248 1.77 1.07 -17.87
CA LEU A 248 0.91 0.17 -18.62
C LEU A 248 1.64 -0.44 -19.83
N GLU A 249 2.41 0.36 -20.57
CA GLU A 249 3.23 -0.09 -21.71
C GLU A 249 4.33 -1.07 -21.29
N GLU A 250 5.10 -0.75 -20.24
CA GLU A 250 6.19 -1.60 -19.72
C GLU A 250 5.68 -2.96 -19.26
N TRP A 251 4.43 -3.01 -18.80
CA TRP A 251 3.78 -4.21 -18.31
C TRP A 251 2.89 -4.91 -19.35
N GLY A 252 2.89 -4.45 -20.60
CA GLY A 252 2.14 -5.08 -21.68
C GLY A 252 0.62 -4.96 -21.53
N ILE A 253 0.14 -3.99 -20.75
CA ILE A 253 -1.28 -3.71 -20.57
C ILE A 253 -1.81 -2.89 -21.74
N ASN A 254 -2.71 -3.49 -22.51
CA ASN A 254 -3.34 -2.79 -23.63
C ASN A 254 -4.58 -2.01 -23.18
N ILE A 255 -4.41 -0.73 -22.89
CA ILE A 255 -5.50 0.22 -22.60
C ILE A 255 -5.43 1.38 -23.58
N SER A 256 -6.58 1.80 -24.12
CA SER A 256 -6.61 2.92 -25.04
C SER A 256 -6.14 4.22 -24.36
N PRO A 257 -5.43 5.13 -25.07
CA PRO A 257 -5.07 6.43 -24.53
C PRO A 257 -6.28 7.26 -24.06
N GLY A 258 -7.47 7.02 -24.62
CA GLY A 258 -8.72 7.63 -24.17
C GLY A 258 -9.15 7.16 -22.79
N SER A 259 -9.09 5.85 -22.55
CA SER A 259 -9.39 5.24 -21.26
C SER A 259 -8.41 5.70 -20.17
N ILE A 260 -7.11 5.76 -20.47
CA ILE A 260 -6.10 6.29 -19.52
C ILE A 260 -6.44 7.73 -19.11
N ARG A 261 -6.84 8.58 -20.07
CA ARG A 261 -7.29 9.96 -19.77
C ARG A 261 -8.54 9.98 -18.91
N ALA A 262 -9.52 9.12 -19.19
CA ALA A 262 -10.75 9.05 -18.40
C ALA A 262 -10.45 8.65 -16.95
N ILE A 263 -9.62 7.62 -16.74
CA ILE A 263 -9.18 7.16 -15.42
C ILE A 263 -8.45 8.27 -14.66
N CYS A 264 -7.44 8.89 -15.28
CA CYS A 264 -6.69 9.97 -14.63
C CYS A 264 -7.58 11.16 -14.27
N ARG A 265 -8.58 11.50 -15.12
CA ARG A 265 -9.53 12.58 -14.83
C ARG A 265 -10.44 12.22 -13.66
N HIS A 266 -10.94 11.00 -13.64
CA HIS A 266 -11.75 10.52 -12.53
C HIS A 266 -10.99 10.58 -11.19
N PHE A 267 -9.69 10.25 -11.20
CA PHE A 267 -8.87 10.35 -9.98
C PHE A 267 -8.65 11.79 -9.50
N ASP A 268 -8.69 12.76 -10.41
CA ASP A 268 -8.60 14.18 -10.09
C ASP A 268 -9.92 14.75 -9.54
N GLU A 269 -11.06 14.10 -9.82
CA GLU A 269 -12.38 14.46 -9.30
C GLU A 269 -12.50 14.21 -7.79
N PHE A 270 -11.69 13.31 -7.23
CA PHE A 270 -11.68 13.06 -5.79
C PHE A 270 -11.22 14.32 -5.02
N PHE A 271 -12.12 14.83 -4.19
CA PHE A 271 -11.89 16.02 -3.37
C PHE A 271 -11.75 15.68 -1.89
N CYS A 272 -10.88 16.42 -1.21
CA CYS A 272 -10.63 16.26 0.21
C CYS A 272 -11.85 16.71 1.02
N VAL A 273 -12.32 15.88 1.96
CA VAL A 273 -13.44 16.21 2.85
C VAL A 273 -13.05 16.13 4.33
N LYS A 274 -13.63 16.99 5.18
CA LYS A 274 -13.43 16.94 6.64
C LYS A 274 -14.40 15.95 7.30
N ARG A 275 -13.89 15.17 8.26
CA ARG A 275 -14.65 14.18 9.04
C ARG A 275 -15.91 14.72 9.74
N ASN A 276 -15.94 16.01 10.10
CA ASN A 276 -17.06 16.62 10.82
C ASN A 276 -18.18 17.17 9.92
N GLU A 277 -17.97 17.28 8.60
CA GLU A 277 -18.98 17.83 7.67
C GLU A 277 -19.95 16.75 7.15
N TYR A 278 -19.59 15.46 7.25
CA TYR A 278 -20.45 14.34 6.83
C TYR A 278 -21.50 13.95 7.88
N ALA A 279 -21.20 14.07 9.17
CA ALA A 279 -22.14 13.74 10.24
C ALA A 279 -23.39 14.65 10.21
N GLU A 280 -23.27 15.87 9.68
CA GLU A 280 -24.41 16.78 9.47
C GLU A 280 -25.22 16.41 8.22
N GLN A 281 -24.57 15.97 7.13
CA GLN A 281 -25.25 15.65 5.86
C GLN A 281 -26.02 14.31 5.86
N ASP A 282 -25.56 13.28 6.58
CA ASP A 282 -26.29 12.01 6.68
C ASP A 282 -27.57 12.13 7.53
N SER A 283 -27.63 13.11 8.43
CA SER A 283 -28.84 13.38 9.23
C SER A 283 -29.98 13.97 8.40
N GLU A 284 -29.67 14.62 7.27
CA GLU A 284 -30.66 15.26 6.39
C GLU A 284 -31.12 14.38 5.22
N ARG A 285 -30.45 13.25 4.94
CA ARG A 285 -30.77 12.35 3.81
C ARG A 285 -31.70 11.18 4.14
N SER A 286 -32.22 11.10 5.37
CA SER A 286 -33.15 10.05 5.79
C SER A 286 -34.63 10.38 5.49
N GLU A 287 -34.99 10.52 4.21
CA GLU A 287 -36.38 10.39 3.77
C GLU A 287 -36.48 9.39 2.60
N PRO A 288 -37.54 8.55 2.55
CA PRO A 288 -37.61 7.45 1.59
C PRO A 288 -38.03 7.92 0.19
N SER A 289 -37.24 7.54 -0.83
CA SER A 289 -37.54 7.79 -2.24
C SER A 289 -38.70 6.91 -2.75
N PRO A 290 -39.56 7.39 -3.66
CA PRO A 290 -40.55 6.57 -4.35
C PRO A 290 -39.96 5.86 -5.59
N SER A 291 -40.45 4.64 -5.80
CA SER A 291 -40.46 3.75 -6.99
C SER A 291 -39.58 4.09 -8.22
N ALA A 292 -38.75 3.11 -8.58
CA ALA A 292 -37.94 3.04 -9.80
C ALA A 292 -38.79 2.91 -11.08
N GLU A 293 -38.45 3.72 -12.08
CA GLU A 293 -38.69 3.43 -13.49
C GLU A 293 -37.34 3.23 -14.21
N ASP A 294 -37.40 2.30 -15.14
CA ASP A 294 -36.35 1.64 -15.90
C ASP A 294 -35.74 2.55 -16.97
N THR A 295 -34.41 2.70 -16.97
CA THR A 295 -33.63 2.97 -18.19
C THR A 295 -32.30 2.26 -18.10
N SER A 296 -32.19 1.18 -18.85
CA SER A 296 -30.95 0.54 -19.27
C SER A 296 -30.04 1.52 -20.01
N ASP A 297 -28.81 1.69 -19.54
CA ASP A 297 -27.68 1.93 -20.44
C ASP A 297 -26.44 1.21 -19.91
N ASP A 298 -25.85 0.44 -20.79
CA ASP A 298 -24.86 -0.60 -20.56
C ASP A 298 -23.47 0.03 -20.48
N THR A 299 -22.94 0.21 -19.26
CA THR A 299 -21.53 0.52 -19.02
C THR A 299 -20.83 -0.68 -18.40
N THR A 300 -20.59 -1.71 -19.21
CA THR A 300 -19.47 -2.64 -19.04
C THR A 300 -18.15 -1.87 -19.15
N MET A 301 -17.80 -1.11 -18.12
CA MET A 301 -16.45 -0.55 -17.95
C MET A 301 -15.57 -1.63 -17.30
N ASN A 302 -15.33 -2.66 -18.12
CA ASN A 302 -14.40 -3.79 -18.06
C ASN A 302 -13.64 -4.08 -16.76
N LEU A 303 -14.12 -5.12 -16.06
CA LEU A 303 -13.37 -5.96 -15.13
C LEU A 303 -11.95 -6.32 -15.63
N GLU A 304 -11.70 -6.36 -16.94
CA GLU A 304 -10.38 -6.67 -17.51
C GLU A 304 -9.26 -5.69 -17.08
N LEU A 305 -9.56 -4.42 -16.80
CA LEU A 305 -8.54 -3.47 -16.31
C LEU A 305 -8.13 -3.75 -14.86
N ALA A 306 -9.09 -4.10 -14.00
CA ALA A 306 -8.84 -4.49 -12.61
C ALA A 306 -8.05 -5.82 -12.56
N PHE A 307 -8.43 -6.79 -13.39
CA PHE A 307 -7.70 -8.06 -13.55
C PHE A 307 -6.25 -7.86 -14.02
N LEU A 308 -5.99 -6.90 -14.90
CA LEU A 308 -4.62 -6.66 -15.40
C LEU A 308 -3.72 -5.94 -14.38
N LEU A 309 -4.22 -4.94 -13.64
CA LEU A 309 -3.45 -4.20 -12.62
C LEU A 309 -2.92 -5.08 -11.49
N VAL A 310 -3.62 -6.18 -11.23
CA VAL A 310 -3.40 -7.14 -10.15
C VAL A 310 -2.32 -8.18 -10.52
N ILE A 311 -2.21 -8.57 -11.78
CA ILE A 311 -1.23 -9.58 -12.25
C ILE A 311 0.24 -9.05 -12.23
N LEU A 312 0.42 -7.74 -12.10
CA LEU A 312 1.67 -7.05 -12.42
C LEU A 312 2.44 -6.57 -11.18
N ALA A 313 2.32 -7.31 -10.08
CA ALA A 313 3.00 -7.00 -8.81
C ALA A 313 4.43 -7.59 -8.72
N THR A 314 5.00 -8.12 -9.81
CA THR A 314 6.24 -8.92 -9.76
C THR A 314 7.57 -8.19 -10.00
N SER A 315 7.61 -6.90 -10.36
CA SER A 315 8.87 -6.21 -10.76
C SER A 315 8.67 -4.72 -11.07
N CYS A 316 8.82 -3.83 -10.09
CA CYS A 316 8.14 -2.52 -10.16
C CYS A 316 9.09 -1.30 -10.15
N VAL A 317 8.77 -0.20 -10.86
CA VAL A 317 9.43 1.14 -10.82
C VAL A 317 8.38 2.21 -10.43
N GLY A 318 8.56 2.97 -9.34
CA GLY A 318 7.52 3.86 -8.77
C GLY A 318 7.73 5.37 -9.02
N TYR A 319 6.72 6.20 -8.66
CA TYR A 319 6.76 7.66 -8.45
C TYR A 319 5.96 7.99 -7.15
N PHE A 320 6.14 9.17 -6.56
CA PHE A 320 5.41 9.66 -5.38
C PHE A 320 4.27 10.60 -5.73
N ILE A 321 3.09 10.40 -5.15
CA ILE A 321 2.00 11.39 -5.15
C ILE A 321 1.27 11.32 -3.82
N TYR A 322 1.00 12.46 -3.20
CA TYR A 322 0.29 12.60 -1.93
C TYR A 322 -0.95 13.50 -2.11
N ARG A 323 -2.12 12.93 -1.80
CA ARG A 323 -3.35 13.61 -1.36
C ARG A 323 -4.07 12.58 -0.48
N THR A 324 -4.53 12.96 0.70
CA THR A 324 -5.34 12.07 1.56
C THR A 324 -6.58 12.81 2.03
N ARG A 325 -7.74 12.21 1.76
CA ARG A 325 -9.06 12.33 2.42
C ARG A 325 -10.16 11.85 1.46
N ASN A 326 -10.41 10.55 1.60
CA ASN A 326 -11.55 9.68 1.33
C ASN A 326 -12.13 9.58 -0.09
N LEU A 327 -12.33 8.32 -0.49
CA LEU A 327 -13.14 7.88 -1.62
C LEU A 327 -14.47 7.42 -1.04
N GLY A 328 -15.53 8.19 -1.27
CA GLY A 328 -16.90 7.79 -0.98
C GLY A 328 -17.72 7.85 -2.25
N HIS A 329 -17.91 6.70 -2.89
CA HIS A 329 -19.19 6.20 -3.41
C HIS A 329 -19.05 4.71 -3.74
#